data_AF-A0A425XXT7-F1
#
_entry.id   AF-A0A425XXT7-F1
#
_cell.length_a   1.000
_cell.length_b   1.000
_cell.length_c   1.000
_cell.angle_alpha   90.00
_cell.angle_beta   90.00
_cell.angle_gamma   90.00
#
_symmetry.space_group_name_H-M   'P 1'
#
loop_
_entity.id
_entity.type
_entity.pdbx_description
1 polymer ?
#
loop_
_entity_poly.entity_id
_entity_poly.type
_entity_poly.pdbx_seq_one_letter_code
_entity_poly.pdbx_strand_id
1 'polypeptide(L)'
;MERKLFTEKQINTSTFLGGPIPSGLLICKNYMVMGKARSAYFTILFTLLFTVIFFYGLMQVPEAIMDKIPNLVFTAFYALIAAIVYRFLLHKDVTQAFENGADKGSNWTVAGATVLGMVLNVGIIFLLALSQPYYECNYIDVNGNELYYEQAEVSIESLDKLSEQLVNLGFFDQDYGNIVKLEKISDAYQITILIDEKYWSDRDLINDLVSFKLFMQVEFGQETFLQLEAASLSGNVKHKHL
;
A
#
# COMPACT_ATOMS: atom_id res chain seq x y z
N MET A 1 -14.43 7.30 -37.62
CA MET A 1 -14.50 7.09 -36.16
C MET A 1 -15.55 8.07 -35.64
N GLU A 2 -16.60 7.61 -34.97
CA GLU A 2 -17.63 8.52 -34.43
C GLU A 2 -16.96 9.55 -33.50
N ARG A 3 -17.22 10.85 -33.72
CA ARG A 3 -16.66 11.96 -32.91
C ARG A 3 -17.39 12.07 -31.57
N LYS A 4 -17.33 11.03 -30.76
CA LYS A 4 -17.99 10.97 -29.45
C LYS A 4 -17.06 11.52 -28.36
N LEU A 5 -17.44 12.66 -27.78
CA LEU A 5 -16.68 13.34 -26.73
C LEU A 5 -17.41 13.27 -25.38
N PHE A 6 -16.63 13.25 -24.31
CA PHE A 6 -17.11 13.24 -22.94
C PHE A 6 -17.08 14.65 -22.35
N THR A 7 -18.18 15.03 -21.69
CA THR A 7 -18.33 16.34 -21.07
C THR A 7 -17.63 16.40 -19.71
N GLU A 8 -17.37 17.61 -19.22
CA GLU A 8 -16.86 17.85 -17.86
C GLU A 8 -17.69 17.09 -16.81
N LYS A 9 -19.03 17.15 -16.92
CA LYS A 9 -19.93 16.47 -15.99
C LYS A 9 -19.73 14.96 -16.00
N GLN A 10 -19.54 14.34 -17.17
CA GLN A 10 -19.30 12.90 -17.27
C GLN A 10 -17.96 12.52 -16.62
N ILE A 11 -16.90 13.30 -16.88
CA ILE A 11 -15.56 13.09 -16.32
C ILE A 11 -15.54 13.27 -14.81
N ASN A 12 -16.17 14.33 -14.29
CA ASN A 12 -16.20 14.58 -12.85
C ASN A 12 -17.04 13.53 -12.11
N THR A 13 -18.17 13.10 -12.70
CA THR A 13 -19.01 12.04 -12.11
C THR A 13 -18.28 10.71 -12.07
N SER A 14 -17.61 10.30 -13.16
CA SER A 14 -16.81 9.07 -13.16
C SER A 14 -15.65 9.14 -12.17
N THR A 15 -15.05 10.32 -12.02
CA THR A 15 -13.95 10.53 -11.08
C THR A 15 -14.43 10.39 -9.65
N PHE A 16 -15.50 11.08 -9.30
CA PHE A 16 -16.09 11.04 -7.96
C PHE A 16 -16.47 9.61 -7.55
N LEU A 17 -17.02 8.82 -8.47
CA LEU A 17 -17.43 7.45 -8.19
C LEU A 17 -16.26 6.47 -8.19
N GLY A 18 -15.37 6.56 -9.19
CA GLY A 18 -14.39 5.52 -9.46
C GLY A 18 -12.93 5.88 -9.17
N GLY A 19 -12.66 7.06 -8.64
CA GLY A 19 -11.32 7.55 -8.32
C GLY A 19 -10.64 8.31 -9.48
N PRO A 20 -9.31 8.52 -9.42
CA PRO A 20 -8.59 9.35 -10.39
C PRO A 20 -8.43 8.72 -11.79
N ILE A 21 -8.25 7.41 -11.90
CA ILE A 21 -8.04 6.73 -13.20
C ILE A 21 -9.19 6.95 -14.21
N PRO A 22 -10.49 6.81 -13.83
CA PRO A 22 -11.60 7.05 -14.75
C PRO A 22 -11.55 8.39 -15.49
N SER A 23 -11.16 9.51 -14.85
CA SER A 23 -11.04 10.79 -15.56
C SER A 23 -9.94 10.74 -16.61
N GLY A 24 -8.77 10.20 -16.26
CA GLY A 24 -7.67 10.05 -17.20
C GLY A 24 -8.05 9.25 -18.44
N LEU A 25 -8.81 8.16 -18.28
CA LEU A 25 -9.31 7.34 -19.39
C LEU A 25 -10.24 8.14 -20.32
N LEU A 26 -11.19 8.89 -19.76
CA LEU A 26 -12.15 9.69 -20.54
C LEU A 26 -11.50 10.91 -21.20
N ILE A 27 -10.57 11.57 -20.52
CA ILE A 27 -9.77 12.69 -21.07
C ILE A 27 -8.87 12.18 -22.19
N CYS A 28 -8.19 11.05 -22.01
CA CYS A 28 -7.42 10.38 -23.05
C CYS A 28 -8.27 10.11 -24.28
N LYS A 29 -9.47 9.56 -24.10
CA LYS A 29 -10.40 9.30 -25.20
C LYS A 29 -10.84 10.58 -25.93
N ASN A 30 -11.06 11.68 -25.21
CA ASN A 30 -11.31 12.98 -25.84
C ASN A 30 -10.12 13.42 -26.70
N TYR A 31 -8.89 13.35 -26.18
CA TYR A 31 -7.71 13.70 -26.97
C TYR A 31 -7.53 12.81 -28.21
N MET A 32 -7.82 11.51 -28.11
CA MET A 32 -7.76 10.60 -29.26
C MET A 32 -8.76 10.99 -30.33
N VAL A 33 -10.01 11.30 -29.96
CA VAL A 33 -11.05 11.74 -30.90
C VAL A 33 -10.69 13.06 -31.57
N MET A 34 -9.98 13.94 -30.86
CA MET A 34 -9.48 15.22 -31.40
C MET A 34 -8.17 15.08 -32.20
N GLY A 35 -7.66 13.86 -32.42
CA GLY A 35 -6.41 13.62 -33.15
C GLY A 35 -5.14 14.01 -32.39
N LYS A 36 -5.23 14.29 -31.07
CA LYS A 36 -4.12 14.70 -30.21
C LYS A 36 -3.52 13.50 -29.47
N ALA A 37 -3.05 12.49 -30.22
CA ALA A 37 -2.57 11.22 -29.64
C ALA A 37 -1.45 11.40 -28.60
N ARG A 38 -0.51 12.32 -28.83
CA ARG A 38 0.56 12.63 -27.87
C ARG A 38 0.00 13.08 -26.52
N SER A 39 -0.97 13.99 -26.52
CA SER A 39 -1.65 14.46 -25.30
C SER A 39 -2.45 13.35 -24.63
N ALA A 40 -3.03 12.44 -25.41
CA ALA A 40 -3.75 11.28 -24.88
C ALA A 40 -2.84 10.35 -24.07
N TYR A 41 -1.67 9.98 -24.62
CA TYR A 41 -0.70 9.13 -23.90
C TYR A 41 -0.13 9.81 -22.67
N PHE A 42 0.20 11.11 -22.75
CA PHE A 42 0.63 11.87 -21.59
C PHE A 42 -0.46 11.93 -20.51
N THR A 43 -1.72 12.06 -20.88
CA THR A 43 -2.84 12.05 -19.90
C THR A 43 -2.84 10.75 -19.10
N ILE A 44 -2.71 9.60 -19.76
CA ILE A 44 -2.67 8.30 -19.06
C ILE A 44 -1.46 8.22 -18.13
N LEU A 45 -0.28 8.59 -18.63
CA LEU A 45 0.94 8.57 -17.82
C LEU A 45 0.82 9.46 -16.57
N PHE A 46 0.39 10.71 -16.73
CA PHE A 46 0.22 11.63 -15.60
C PHE A 46 -0.89 11.20 -14.65
N THR A 47 -1.98 10.61 -15.17
CA THR A 47 -3.05 10.09 -14.31
C THR A 47 -2.54 8.93 -13.46
N LEU A 48 -1.78 8.01 -14.06
CA LEU A 48 -1.20 6.87 -13.33
C LEU A 48 -0.19 7.34 -12.28
N LEU A 49 0.73 8.24 -12.66
CA LEU A 49 1.70 8.84 -11.73
C LEU A 49 1.01 9.57 -10.58
N PHE A 50 0.01 10.41 -10.89
CA PHE A 50 -0.78 11.10 -9.87
C PHE A 50 -1.46 10.09 -8.94
N THR A 51 -2.07 9.04 -9.48
CA THR A 51 -2.76 8.01 -8.69
C THR A 51 -1.81 7.32 -7.71
N VAL A 52 -0.64 6.90 -8.19
CA VAL A 52 0.38 6.26 -7.35
C VAL A 52 0.88 7.21 -6.27
N ILE A 53 1.26 8.44 -6.63
CA ILE A 53 1.76 9.44 -5.69
C ILE A 53 0.69 9.80 -4.65
N PHE A 54 -0.56 9.95 -5.09
CA PHE A 54 -1.67 10.30 -4.22
C PHE A 54 -1.92 9.20 -3.18
N PHE A 55 -2.10 7.95 -3.61
CA PHE A 55 -2.36 6.85 -2.67
C PHE A 55 -1.14 6.52 -1.81
N TYR A 56 0.06 6.53 -2.37
CA TYR A 56 1.29 6.37 -1.58
C TYR A 56 1.37 7.47 -0.51
N GLY A 57 1.16 8.73 -0.88
CA GLY A 57 1.17 9.84 0.06
C GLY A 57 0.11 9.72 1.16
N LEU A 58 -1.08 9.19 0.85
CA LEU A 58 -2.11 8.92 1.86
C LEU A 58 -1.68 7.86 2.87
N MET A 59 -0.95 6.84 2.43
CA MET A 59 -0.45 5.78 3.32
C MET A 59 0.67 6.26 4.24
N GLN A 60 1.34 7.37 3.92
CA GLN A 60 2.35 7.98 4.79
C GLN A 60 1.75 8.92 5.85
N VAL A 61 0.43 9.16 5.84
CA VAL A 61 -0.22 10.02 6.82
C VAL A 61 -0.49 9.22 8.10
N PRO A 62 -0.02 9.67 9.27
CA PRO A 62 -0.28 9.01 10.54
C PRO A 62 -1.78 8.80 10.81
N GLU A 63 -2.16 7.65 11.35
CA GLU A 63 -3.56 7.30 11.64
C GLU A 63 -4.28 8.37 12.49
N ALA A 64 -3.59 8.90 13.51
CA ALA A 64 -4.12 9.95 14.38
C ALA A 64 -4.50 11.27 13.65
N ILE A 65 -3.93 11.51 12.47
CA ILE A 65 -4.31 12.61 11.57
C ILE A 65 -5.42 12.14 10.63
N MET A 66 -5.28 10.94 10.06
CA MET A 66 -6.24 10.37 9.11
C MET A 66 -7.66 10.30 9.69
N ASP A 67 -7.80 9.85 10.95
CA ASP A 67 -9.10 9.72 11.63
C ASP A 67 -9.86 11.04 11.79
N LYS A 68 -9.16 12.17 11.70
CA LYS A 68 -9.75 13.51 11.82
C LYS A 68 -10.21 14.06 10.47
N ILE A 69 -9.81 13.44 9.37
CA ILE A 69 -10.11 13.92 8.01
C ILE A 69 -11.34 13.16 7.49
N PRO A 70 -12.45 13.85 7.16
CA PRO A 70 -13.60 13.18 6.56
C PRO A 70 -13.20 12.53 5.21
N ASN A 71 -13.57 11.25 5.01
CA ASN A 71 -13.24 10.48 3.80
C ASN A 71 -13.59 11.20 2.48
N LEU A 72 -14.65 12.02 2.49
CA LEU A 72 -15.09 12.77 1.31
C LEU A 72 -14.08 13.83 0.85
N VAL A 73 -13.19 14.31 1.73
CA VAL A 73 -12.17 15.32 1.40
C VAL A 73 -11.22 14.80 0.33
N PHE A 74 -10.78 13.56 0.43
CA PHE A 74 -9.90 12.94 -0.56
C PHE A 74 -10.58 12.81 -1.92
N THR A 75 -11.84 12.38 -1.92
CA THR A 75 -12.66 12.31 -3.13
C THR A 75 -12.88 13.68 -3.78
N ALA A 76 -13.21 14.69 -2.97
CA ALA A 76 -13.37 16.06 -3.45
C ALA A 76 -12.06 16.62 -4.02
N PHE A 77 -10.92 16.30 -3.40
CA PHE A 77 -9.61 16.77 -3.81
C PHE A 77 -9.23 16.30 -5.21
N TYR A 78 -9.24 14.98 -5.47
CA TYR A 78 -8.88 14.49 -6.80
C TYR A 78 -9.94 14.82 -7.86
N ALA A 79 -11.23 14.92 -7.48
CA ALA A 79 -12.28 15.37 -8.38
C ALA A 79 -12.12 16.85 -8.78
N LEU A 80 -11.70 17.70 -7.84
CA LEU A 80 -11.37 19.10 -8.11
C LEU A 80 -10.20 19.21 -9.08
N ILE A 81 -9.15 18.41 -8.89
CA ILE A 81 -8.00 18.37 -9.81
C ILE A 81 -8.45 17.97 -11.21
N ALA A 82 -9.26 16.91 -11.35
CA ALA A 82 -9.78 16.50 -12.65
C ALA A 82 -10.60 17.60 -13.33
N ALA A 83 -11.44 18.32 -12.57
CA ALA A 83 -12.22 19.44 -13.08
C ALA A 83 -11.32 20.60 -13.54
N ILE A 84 -10.29 20.95 -12.77
CA ILE A 84 -9.29 21.98 -13.14
C ILE A 84 -8.59 21.56 -14.44
N VAL A 85 -8.06 20.33 -14.50
CA VAL A 85 -7.36 19.80 -15.68
C VAL A 85 -8.26 19.87 -16.92
N TYR A 86 -9.52 19.44 -16.81
CA TYR A 86 -10.46 19.54 -17.93
C TYR A 86 -10.68 20.98 -18.37
N ARG A 87 -10.94 21.90 -17.42
CA ARG A 87 -11.21 23.32 -17.71
C ARG A 87 -10.06 24.01 -18.41
N PHE A 88 -8.84 23.78 -17.94
CA PHE A 88 -7.66 24.44 -18.50
C PHE A 88 -7.19 23.82 -19.82
N LEU A 89 -7.29 22.49 -19.97
CA LEU A 89 -6.63 21.79 -21.08
C LEU A 89 -7.56 21.24 -22.15
N LEU A 90 -8.86 21.07 -21.87
CA LEU A 90 -9.81 20.45 -22.80
C LEU A 90 -11.05 21.29 -23.09
N HIS A 91 -11.49 22.14 -22.16
CA HIS A 91 -12.80 22.79 -22.27
C HIS A 91 -13.00 23.53 -23.59
N LYS A 92 -12.04 24.34 -24.02
CA LYS A 92 -12.14 25.09 -25.28
C LYS A 92 -12.28 24.16 -26.49
N ASP A 93 -11.42 23.13 -26.59
CA ASP A 93 -11.40 22.22 -27.73
C ASP A 93 -12.67 21.34 -27.78
N VAL A 94 -13.13 20.87 -26.62
CA VAL A 94 -14.32 20.01 -26.52
C VAL A 94 -15.58 20.82 -26.83
N THR A 95 -15.70 22.05 -26.32
CA THR A 95 -16.82 22.94 -26.64
C THR A 95 -16.86 23.26 -28.13
N GLN A 96 -15.74 23.65 -28.72
CA GLN A 96 -15.65 23.91 -30.15
C GLN A 96 -16.00 22.67 -31.00
N ALA A 97 -15.60 21.47 -30.55
CA ALA A 97 -15.97 20.24 -31.23
C ALA A 97 -17.47 19.97 -31.17
N PHE A 98 -18.14 20.24 -30.05
CA PHE A 98 -19.60 20.15 -29.94
C PHE A 98 -20.32 21.17 -30.83
N GLU A 99 -19.83 22.41 -30.90
CA GLU A 99 -20.36 23.43 -31.82
C GLU A 99 -20.22 23.01 -33.30
N ASN A 100 -19.15 22.27 -33.62
CA ASN A 100 -18.91 21.67 -34.94
C ASN A 100 -19.68 20.36 -35.18
N GLY A 101 -20.65 20.01 -34.33
CA GLY A 101 -21.52 18.85 -34.50
C GLY A 101 -20.93 17.53 -33.99
N ALA A 102 -19.97 17.54 -33.06
CA ALA A 102 -19.56 16.32 -32.37
C ALA A 102 -20.68 15.79 -31.47
N ASP A 103 -20.73 14.48 -31.30
CA ASP A 103 -21.74 13.83 -30.47
C ASP A 103 -21.25 13.64 -29.03
N LYS A 104 -22.19 13.65 -28.10
CA LYS A 104 -21.90 13.29 -26.72
C LYS A 104 -21.69 11.78 -26.57
N GLY A 105 -20.62 11.39 -25.88
CA GLY A 105 -20.35 9.99 -25.52
C GLY A 105 -21.44 9.39 -24.62
N SER A 106 -21.70 8.09 -24.79
CA SER A 106 -22.71 7.37 -24.02
C SER A 106 -22.34 7.27 -22.53
N ASN A 107 -23.34 7.42 -21.65
CA ASN A 107 -23.17 7.20 -20.22
C ASN A 107 -22.79 5.75 -19.88
N TRP A 108 -23.13 4.76 -20.73
CA TRP A 108 -22.67 3.38 -20.55
C TRP A 108 -21.16 3.25 -20.73
N THR A 109 -20.58 4.01 -21.65
CA THR A 109 -19.12 4.07 -21.81
C THR A 109 -18.45 4.72 -20.60
N VAL A 110 -19.09 5.75 -20.03
CA VAL A 110 -18.64 6.37 -18.78
C VAL A 110 -18.68 5.38 -17.62
N ALA A 111 -19.79 4.64 -17.47
CA ALA A 111 -19.93 3.60 -16.45
C ALA A 111 -18.87 2.50 -16.60
N GLY A 112 -18.65 2.00 -17.82
CA GLY A 112 -17.60 1.01 -18.08
C GLY A 112 -16.20 1.51 -17.75
N ALA A 113 -15.86 2.75 -18.12
CA ALA A 113 -14.58 3.36 -17.76
C ALA A 113 -14.45 3.59 -16.23
N THR A 114 -15.56 3.87 -15.56
CA THR A 114 -15.62 4.03 -14.10
C THR A 114 -15.31 2.71 -13.40
N VAL A 115 -15.98 1.63 -13.78
CA VAL A 115 -15.74 0.28 -13.21
C VAL A 115 -14.32 -0.18 -13.49
N LEU A 116 -13.83 -0.02 -14.72
CA LEU A 116 -12.44 -0.37 -15.06
C LEU A 116 -11.44 0.42 -14.21
N GLY A 117 -11.64 1.73 -14.08
CA GLY A 117 -10.78 2.58 -13.27
C GLY A 117 -10.84 2.25 -11.77
N MET A 118 -12.00 1.86 -11.25
CA MET A 118 -12.13 1.35 -9.87
C MET A 118 -11.26 0.12 -9.66
N VAL A 119 -11.35 -0.87 -10.55
CA VAL A 119 -10.54 -2.10 -10.45
C VAL A 119 -9.04 -1.77 -10.50
N LEU A 120 -8.63 -0.87 -11.38
CA LEU A 120 -7.24 -0.42 -11.47
C LEU A 120 -6.78 0.32 -10.20
N ASN A 121 -7.62 1.20 -9.64
CA ASN A 121 -7.31 1.90 -8.39
C ASN A 121 -7.16 0.91 -7.22
N VAL A 122 -8.09 -0.05 -7.08
CA VAL A 122 -8.00 -1.10 -6.06
C VAL A 122 -6.73 -1.93 -6.25
N GLY A 123 -6.39 -2.30 -7.48
CA GLY A 123 -5.15 -3.01 -7.78
C GLY A 123 -3.91 -2.23 -7.36
N ILE A 124 -3.86 -0.92 -7.63
CA ILE A 124 -2.74 -0.06 -7.21
C ILE A 124 -2.68 0.04 -5.68
N ILE A 125 -3.80 0.31 -5.01
CA ILE A 125 -3.84 0.39 -3.54
C ILE A 125 -3.37 -0.92 -2.91
N PHE A 126 -3.82 -2.06 -3.45
CA PHE A 126 -3.42 -3.38 -2.97
C PHE A 126 -1.93 -3.63 -3.17
N LEU A 127 -1.37 -3.29 -4.33
CA LEU A 127 0.08 -3.40 -4.58
C LEU A 127 0.91 -2.51 -3.65
N LEU A 128 0.44 -1.28 -3.37
CA LEU A 128 1.10 -0.37 -2.44
C LEU A 128 1.01 -0.86 -0.99
N ALA A 129 -0.13 -1.46 -0.61
CA ALA A 129 -0.33 -2.06 0.71
C ALA A 129 0.58 -3.27 0.92
N LEU A 130 0.72 -4.14 -0.08
CA LEU A 130 1.64 -5.27 -0.04
C LEU A 130 3.12 -4.87 -0.02
N SER A 131 3.44 -3.65 -0.43
CA SER A 131 4.82 -3.14 -0.39
C SER A 131 5.14 -2.40 0.91
N GLN A 132 4.19 -2.27 1.85
CA GLN A 132 4.51 -1.68 3.15
C GLN A 132 5.19 -2.71 4.03
N PRO A 133 6.20 -2.30 4.81
CA PRO A 133 6.74 -3.15 5.86
C PRO A 133 5.66 -3.45 6.91
N TYR A 134 5.77 -4.59 7.58
CA TYR A 134 4.83 -4.97 8.62
C TYR A 134 4.99 -4.10 9.88
N TYR A 135 6.22 -3.75 10.25
CA TYR A 135 6.50 -2.78 11.32
C TYR A 135 7.07 -1.47 10.74
N GLU A 136 6.75 -0.35 11.38
CA GLU A 136 7.25 0.99 11.03
C GLU A 136 8.70 1.25 11.50
N CYS A 137 9.58 0.24 11.44
CA CYS A 137 10.99 0.36 11.82
C CYS A 137 11.92 -0.23 10.75
N ASN A 138 13.24 -0.20 11.00
CA ASN A 138 14.22 -0.74 10.06
C ASN A 138 14.14 -2.27 10.04
N TYR A 139 14.51 -2.88 8.93
CA TYR A 139 14.63 -4.33 8.84
C TYR A 139 15.81 -4.76 7.97
N ILE A 140 16.28 -5.99 8.17
CA ILE A 140 17.17 -6.69 7.26
C ILE A 140 16.44 -7.89 6.64
N ASP A 141 16.74 -8.16 5.37
CA ASP A 141 16.31 -9.39 4.68
C ASP A 141 17.31 -10.51 4.96
N VAL A 142 16.81 -11.64 5.45
CA VAL A 142 17.59 -12.85 5.70
C VAL A 142 16.92 -14.02 4.99
N ASN A 143 17.43 -14.37 3.81
CA ASN A 143 16.88 -15.44 2.96
C ASN A 143 15.40 -15.24 2.59
N GLY A 144 14.93 -14.00 2.41
CA GLY A 144 13.52 -13.71 2.16
C GLY A 144 12.63 -13.64 3.42
N ASN A 145 13.24 -13.70 4.61
CA ASN A 145 12.61 -13.41 5.90
C ASN A 145 12.97 -12.00 6.36
N GLU A 146 12.14 -11.40 7.19
CA GLU A 146 12.32 -10.02 7.65
C GLU A 146 12.64 -9.98 9.14
N LEU A 147 13.81 -9.43 9.50
CA LEU A 147 14.19 -9.13 10.88
C LEU A 147 14.16 -7.62 11.13
N TYR A 148 13.13 -7.18 11.84
CA TYR A 148 12.86 -5.79 12.19
C TYR A 148 13.60 -5.38 13.47
N TYR A 149 14.05 -4.13 13.55
CA TYR A 149 14.78 -3.58 14.69
C TYR A 149 14.79 -2.05 14.73
N GLU A 150 15.12 -1.51 15.91
CA GLU A 150 15.38 -0.08 16.07
C GLU A 150 16.88 0.23 16.14
N GLN A 151 17.39 0.90 15.10
CA GLN A 151 18.82 1.15 14.90
C GLN A 151 19.46 1.95 16.04
N ALA A 152 18.68 2.81 16.72
CA ALA A 152 19.18 3.60 17.84
C ALA A 152 19.50 2.76 19.08
N GLU A 153 18.93 1.55 19.19
CA GLU A 153 18.94 0.77 20.44
C GLU A 153 19.58 -0.60 20.28
N VAL A 154 19.57 -1.16 19.06
CA VAL A 154 20.04 -2.51 18.76
C VAL A 154 21.35 -2.47 17.98
N SER A 155 22.35 -3.22 18.46
CA SER A 155 23.65 -3.34 17.80
C SER A 155 23.60 -4.30 16.61
N ILE A 156 24.44 -4.07 15.58
CA ILE A 156 24.55 -4.97 14.41
C ILE A 156 24.97 -6.38 14.85
N GLU A 157 25.88 -6.51 15.81
CA GLU A 157 26.31 -7.81 16.34
C GLU A 157 25.13 -8.62 16.92
N SER A 158 24.20 -7.94 17.61
CA SER A 158 22.99 -8.58 18.14
C SER A 158 22.06 -9.07 17.03
N LEU A 159 21.98 -8.34 15.91
CA LEU A 159 21.19 -8.74 14.73
C LEU A 159 21.82 -9.95 14.04
N ASP A 160 23.14 -9.95 13.86
CA ASP A 160 23.86 -11.05 13.24
C ASP A 160 23.68 -12.34 14.05
N LYS A 161 23.89 -12.29 15.37
CA LYS A 161 23.67 -13.42 16.28
C LYS A 161 22.24 -13.96 16.22
N LEU A 162 21.25 -13.06 16.25
CA LEU A 162 19.85 -13.46 16.18
C LEU A 162 19.50 -14.11 14.85
N SER A 163 19.92 -13.49 13.74
CA SER A 163 19.62 -13.99 12.40
C SER A 163 20.26 -15.36 12.13
N GLU A 164 21.53 -15.55 12.50
CA GLU A 164 22.20 -16.85 12.40
C GLU A 164 21.46 -17.93 13.19
N GLN A 165 21.02 -17.60 14.41
CA GLN A 165 20.31 -18.58 15.23
C GLN A 165 18.92 -18.92 14.68
N LEU A 166 18.19 -17.94 14.13
CA LEU A 166 16.90 -18.18 13.47
C LEU A 166 17.06 -19.06 12.23
N VAL A 167 18.15 -18.90 11.46
CA VAL A 167 18.49 -19.79 10.35
C VAL A 167 18.83 -21.20 10.84
N ASN A 168 19.63 -21.33 11.91
CA ASN A 168 20.03 -22.62 12.46
C ASN A 168 18.84 -23.42 13.03
N LEU A 169 17.83 -22.74 13.56
CA LEU A 169 16.57 -23.35 14.00
C LEU A 169 15.65 -23.74 12.85
N GLY A 170 15.97 -23.37 11.61
CA GLY A 170 15.09 -23.54 10.46
C GLY A 170 13.88 -22.60 10.49
N PHE A 171 13.88 -21.58 11.35
CA PHE A 171 12.82 -20.57 11.38
C PHE A 171 12.98 -19.58 10.23
N PHE A 172 14.21 -19.20 9.89
CA PHE A 172 14.51 -18.44 8.67
C PHE A 172 14.96 -19.39 7.57
N ASP A 173 14.00 -20.01 6.90
CA ASP A 173 14.20 -20.82 5.71
C ASP A 173 13.81 -20.04 4.42
N GLN A 174 14.05 -20.61 3.25
CA GLN A 174 13.67 -19.99 1.96
C GLN A 174 12.24 -20.30 1.54
N ASP A 175 11.53 -21.15 2.30
CA ASP A 175 10.22 -21.66 1.93
C ASP A 175 9.11 -20.73 2.44
N TYR A 176 9.36 -20.00 3.55
CA TYR A 176 8.41 -19.11 4.19
C TYR A 176 9.02 -17.72 4.45
N GLY A 177 8.22 -16.66 4.25
CA GLY A 177 8.61 -15.29 4.60
C GLY A 177 8.25 -14.98 6.04
N ASN A 178 9.04 -15.47 6.99
CA ASN A 178 8.79 -15.25 8.42
C ASN A 178 9.24 -13.85 8.85
N ILE A 179 8.54 -13.34 9.87
CA ILE A 179 8.77 -11.99 10.40
C ILE A 179 9.14 -12.09 11.87
N VAL A 180 10.28 -11.49 12.23
CA VAL A 180 10.75 -11.35 13.61
C VAL A 180 11.09 -9.90 13.88
N LYS A 181 10.84 -9.43 15.10
CA LYS A 181 11.21 -8.10 15.56
C LYS A 181 12.09 -8.22 16.80
N LEU A 182 13.20 -7.49 16.82
CA LEU A 182 14.09 -7.33 17.97
C LEU A 182 14.00 -5.89 18.48
N GLU A 183 13.60 -5.76 19.74
CA GLU A 183 13.54 -4.47 20.43
C GLU A 183 14.37 -4.53 21.70
N LYS A 184 14.89 -3.37 22.12
CA LYS A 184 15.57 -3.25 23.41
C LYS A 184 14.68 -2.48 24.37
N ILE A 185 14.25 -3.13 25.44
CA ILE A 185 13.39 -2.53 26.45
C ILE A 185 14.24 -2.32 27.71
N SER A 186 14.73 -1.08 27.88
CA SER A 186 15.67 -0.72 28.95
C SER A 186 16.97 -1.54 28.89
N ASP A 187 17.15 -2.49 29.82
CA ASP A 187 18.33 -3.36 29.92
C ASP A 187 18.06 -4.81 29.44
N ALA A 188 16.94 -5.03 28.77
CA ALA A 188 16.54 -6.34 28.25
C ALA A 188 16.23 -6.29 26.75
N TYR A 189 16.33 -7.43 26.08
CA TYR A 189 15.86 -7.60 24.71
C TYR A 189 14.47 -8.24 24.69
N GLN A 190 13.63 -7.81 23.76
CA GLN A 190 12.38 -8.47 23.42
C GLN A 190 12.45 -8.97 21.98
N ILE A 191 12.34 -10.28 21.81
CA ILE A 191 12.18 -10.92 20.51
C ILE A 191 10.69 -11.18 20.31
N THR A 192 10.10 -10.60 19.26
CA THR A 192 8.70 -10.84 18.87
C THR A 192 8.69 -11.65 17.59
N ILE A 193 8.04 -12.81 17.61
CA ILE A 193 7.91 -13.71 16.45
C ILE A 193 6.47 -13.67 15.95
N LEU A 194 6.29 -13.31 14.68
CA LEU A 194 4.97 -13.34 14.05
C LEU A 194 4.63 -14.80 13.67
N ILE A 195 3.63 -15.36 14.33
CA ILE A 195 3.19 -16.74 14.10
C ILE A 195 1.69 -16.89 14.35
N ASP A 196 1.02 -17.65 13.48
CA ASP A 196 -0.41 -17.95 13.57
C ASP A 196 -0.76 -18.53 14.96
N GLU A 197 -1.83 -17.99 15.56
CA GLU A 197 -2.33 -18.36 16.88
C GLU A 197 -2.55 -19.88 17.04
N LYS A 198 -2.85 -20.59 15.94
CA LYS A 198 -3.03 -22.05 15.96
C LYS A 198 -1.77 -22.81 16.42
N TYR A 199 -0.58 -22.25 16.23
CA TYR A 199 0.69 -22.88 16.64
C TYR A 199 1.07 -22.56 18.09
N TRP A 200 0.37 -21.66 18.77
CA TRP A 200 0.74 -21.26 20.13
C TRP A 200 0.60 -22.37 21.16
N SER A 201 -0.12 -23.45 20.84
CA SER A 201 -0.30 -24.62 21.70
C SER A 201 0.53 -25.83 21.24
N ASP A 202 1.31 -25.69 20.18
CA ASP A 202 2.22 -26.74 19.70
C ASP A 202 3.37 -26.90 20.71
N ARG A 203 3.46 -28.06 21.36
CA ARG A 203 4.43 -28.27 22.44
C ARG A 203 5.86 -28.31 21.93
N ASP A 204 6.09 -28.88 20.75
CA ASP A 204 7.44 -29.09 20.23
C ASP A 204 8.01 -27.73 19.83
N LEU A 205 7.24 -26.96 19.07
CA LEU A 205 7.60 -25.58 18.72
C LEU A 205 7.83 -24.72 19.97
N ILE A 206 6.95 -24.78 20.96
CA ILE A 206 7.08 -23.94 22.17
C ILE A 206 8.35 -24.32 22.96
N ASN A 207 8.71 -25.61 23.02
CA ASN A 207 9.94 -26.05 23.68
C ASN A 207 11.19 -25.57 22.92
N ASP A 208 11.18 -25.61 21.59
CA ASP A 208 12.26 -25.11 20.75
C ASP A 208 12.43 -23.60 20.95
N LEU A 209 11.32 -22.85 20.97
CA LEU A 209 11.30 -21.41 21.19
C LEU A 209 11.75 -21.01 22.60
N VAL A 210 11.39 -21.78 23.63
CA VAL A 210 11.90 -21.56 25.00
C VAL A 210 13.42 -21.83 25.06
N SER A 211 13.89 -22.89 24.42
CA SER A 211 15.33 -23.21 24.35
C SER A 211 16.10 -22.11 23.61
N PHE A 212 15.53 -21.61 22.51
CA PHE A 212 16.03 -20.48 21.75
C PHE A 212 16.13 -19.21 22.60
N LYS A 213 15.07 -18.84 23.34
CA LYS A 213 15.09 -17.70 24.27
C LYS A 213 16.26 -17.78 25.26
N LEU A 214 16.46 -18.95 25.87
CA LEU A 214 17.55 -19.18 26.83
C LEU A 214 18.93 -19.03 26.17
N PHE A 215 19.09 -19.54 24.96
CA PHE A 215 20.32 -19.36 24.18
C PHE A 215 20.59 -17.88 23.88
N MET A 216 19.58 -17.14 23.40
CA MET A 216 19.72 -15.72 23.09
C MET A 216 20.05 -14.88 24.32
N GLN A 217 19.48 -15.22 25.48
CA GLN A 217 19.82 -14.57 26.75
C GLN A 217 21.31 -14.72 27.10
N VAL A 218 21.92 -15.86 26.78
CA VAL A 218 23.36 -16.07 26.96
C VAL A 218 24.15 -15.27 25.93
N GLU A 219 23.78 -15.33 24.66
CA GLU A 219 24.48 -14.63 23.55
C GLU A 219 24.46 -13.10 23.66
N PHE A 220 23.34 -12.55 24.16
CA PHE A 220 23.20 -11.12 24.41
C PHE A 220 23.80 -10.68 25.75
N GLY A 221 24.01 -11.61 26.69
CA GLY A 221 24.46 -11.28 28.04
C GLY A 221 23.47 -10.40 28.82
N GLN A 222 22.19 -10.41 28.41
CA GLN A 222 21.11 -9.57 28.94
C GLN A 222 19.82 -10.38 29.02
N GLU A 223 18.92 -9.98 29.92
CA GLU A 223 17.60 -10.60 30.00
C GLU A 223 16.90 -10.54 28.64
N THR A 224 16.30 -11.65 28.20
CA THR A 224 15.66 -11.75 26.90
C THR A 224 14.25 -12.29 27.07
N PHE A 225 13.27 -11.53 26.59
CA PHE A 225 11.87 -11.92 26.53
C PHE A 225 11.53 -12.44 25.14
N LEU A 226 10.66 -13.45 25.10
CA LEU A 226 10.12 -13.96 23.87
C LEU A 226 8.60 -13.75 23.85
N GLN A 227 8.12 -13.11 22.81
CA GLN A 227 6.72 -12.83 22.57
C GLN A 227 6.30 -13.44 21.23
N LEU A 228 5.19 -14.15 21.22
CA LEU A 228 4.50 -14.55 20.00
C LEU A 228 3.48 -13.49 19.66
N GLU A 229 3.41 -13.10 18.39
CA GLU A 229 2.42 -12.19 17.86
C GLU A 229 1.58 -12.89 16.78
N ALA A 230 0.27 -12.70 16.82
CA ALA A 230 -0.63 -13.14 15.77
C ALA A 230 -1.49 -11.97 15.32
N ALA A 231 -1.41 -11.62 14.04
CA ALA A 231 -2.27 -10.62 13.42
C ALA A 231 -3.39 -11.27 12.61
N SER A 232 -4.58 -10.70 12.73
CA SER A 232 -5.74 -11.07 11.93
C SER A 232 -5.96 -10.07 10.80
N LEU A 233 -6.66 -10.51 9.74
CA LEU A 233 -7.07 -9.62 8.65
C LEU A 233 -7.97 -8.46 9.10
N SER A 234 -8.56 -8.54 10.30
CA SER A 234 -9.35 -7.45 10.89
C SER A 234 -8.50 -6.42 11.64
N GLY A 235 -7.17 -6.54 11.61
CA GLY A 235 -6.24 -5.65 12.32
C GLY A 235 -6.13 -5.94 13.82
N ASN A 236 -6.79 -6.98 14.34
CA ASN A 236 -6.58 -7.37 15.73
C ASN A 236 -5.25 -8.11 15.84
N VAL A 237 -4.41 -7.62 16.76
CA VAL A 237 -3.13 -8.24 17.14
C VAL A 237 -3.29 -8.87 18.52
N LYS A 238 -2.81 -10.11 18.66
CA LYS A 238 -2.75 -10.82 19.93
C LYS A 238 -1.30 -11.12 20.27
N HIS A 239 -0.99 -11.14 21.56
CA HIS A 239 0.33 -11.47 22.06
C HIS A 239 0.29 -12.64 23.06
N LYS A 240 1.33 -13.46 23.07
CA LYS A 240 1.59 -14.48 24.10
C LYS A 240 3.05 -14.44 24.50
N HIS A 241 3.32 -14.25 25.79
CA HIS A 241 4.66 -14.33 26.34
C HIS A 241 5.07 -15.78 26.65
N LEU A 242 6.34 -16.09 26.39
CA LEU A 242 6.98 -17.37 26.72
C LEU A 242 8.09 -17.18 27.76
#